data_AF-A0A7S3R9S3-F1
#
_entry.id   AF-A0A7S3R9S3-F1
#
_cell.length_a   1.000
_cell.length_b   1.000
_cell.length_c   1.000
_cell.angle_alpha   90.00
_cell.angle_beta   90.00
_cell.angle_gamma   90.00
#
_symmetry.space_group_name_H-M   'P 1'
#
loop_
_entity.id
_entity.type
_entity.pdbx_description
1 polymer ?
#
loop_
_entity_poly.entity_id
_entity_poly.type
_entity_poly.pdbx_seq_one_letter_code
_entity_poly.pdbx_strand_id
1 'polypeptide(L)'
;MALLRASPLLRTLAHDAAGLRGMATEASKKDIVHFLSNQDSDVEVDSAIKGYMRAAYKAGKSIPPEKPEEVYELSSKVQRKYIAAQIVDSGIQGVSVPLAWEHEGPASLNRYAAQLLSIGAKAGFEEPMVEVRKRVAEKAAISGSAKELLNSIKPYTSPEFHSALMEALASVEADGESVSLDGASAGYKKFAEKVKAVAEAHKLPWKMLLDNSKPSIGQTKEYAAWVQSARVADTKAEISVLQAEATALLDRHLTKSAQQIKQEQEAAMAALHKRIEANKGAAWAEQYKKDLAALAAYDAQCQADPVNGPKISA
;
A
#
# COMPACT_ATOMS: atom_id res chain seq x y z
N MET A 1 25.37 -23.19 -3.90
CA MET A 1 25.18 -21.75 -4.21
C MET A 1 24.79 -21.61 -5.67
N ALA A 2 23.48 -21.57 -5.96
CA ALA A 2 22.98 -21.37 -7.32
C ALA A 2 22.65 -19.88 -7.50
N LEU A 3 23.46 -19.20 -8.31
CA LEU A 3 23.18 -17.86 -8.83
C LEU A 3 21.96 -17.94 -9.76
N LEU A 4 20.78 -17.57 -9.24
CA LEU A 4 19.60 -17.32 -10.06
C LEU A 4 19.88 -16.09 -10.94
N ARG A 5 20.30 -16.35 -12.18
CA ARG A 5 20.29 -15.36 -13.26
C ARG A 5 18.83 -14.98 -13.53
N ALA A 6 18.40 -13.84 -13.00
CA ALA A 6 17.12 -13.25 -13.37
C ALA A 6 17.06 -13.09 -14.90
N SER A 7 16.01 -13.64 -15.53
CA SER A 7 15.77 -13.56 -16.97
C SER A 7 15.82 -12.11 -17.47
N PRO A 8 16.31 -11.87 -18.70
CA PRO A 8 16.38 -10.52 -19.29
C PRO A 8 15.04 -9.78 -19.24
N LEU A 9 13.91 -10.48 -19.43
CA LEU A 9 12.55 -9.95 -19.34
C LEU A 9 12.17 -9.38 -17.96
N LEU A 10 12.69 -9.96 -16.88
CA LEU A 10 12.48 -9.45 -15.52
C LEU A 10 13.32 -8.21 -15.24
N ARG A 11 14.47 -8.06 -15.93
CA ARG A 11 15.27 -6.83 -15.87
C ARG A 11 14.61 -5.70 -16.66
N THR A 12 14.01 -5.97 -17.82
CA THR A 12 13.30 -4.93 -18.59
C THR A 12 12.06 -4.42 -17.86
N LEU A 13 11.25 -5.32 -17.27
CA LEU A 13 10.08 -4.92 -16.47
C LEU A 13 10.46 -4.14 -15.20
N ALA A 14 11.60 -4.47 -14.58
CA ALA A 14 12.14 -3.70 -13.46
C ALA A 14 12.77 -2.37 -13.91
N HIS A 15 13.27 -2.27 -15.14
CA HIS A 15 13.81 -1.04 -15.70
C HIS A 15 12.72 -0.06 -16.11
N ASP A 16 11.61 -0.55 -16.66
CA ASP A 16 10.42 0.25 -16.98
C ASP A 16 9.69 0.67 -15.69
N ALA A 17 9.66 -0.20 -14.66
CA ALA A 17 9.17 0.18 -13.34
C ALA A 17 10.11 1.14 -12.60
N ALA A 18 11.36 1.34 -13.02
CA ALA A 18 12.27 2.32 -12.44
C ALA A 18 12.05 3.76 -12.99
N GLY A 19 11.05 3.98 -13.86
CA GLY A 19 10.59 5.30 -14.30
C GLY A 19 9.79 6.09 -13.23
N LEU A 20 9.88 5.70 -11.96
CA LEU A 20 8.95 5.99 -10.84
C LEU A 20 8.76 7.45 -10.40
N ARG A 21 9.26 8.45 -11.13
CA ARG A 21 8.88 9.86 -10.91
C ARG A 21 8.77 10.68 -12.20
N GLY A 22 8.71 10.06 -13.38
CA GLY A 22 8.65 10.77 -14.66
C GLY A 22 7.27 10.80 -15.31
N MET A 23 6.19 11.15 -14.59
CA MET A 23 4.82 11.00 -15.10
C MET A 23 4.41 12.01 -16.21
N ALA A 24 5.22 13.03 -16.51
CA ALA A 24 4.74 14.18 -17.25
C ALA A 24 4.86 14.14 -18.79
N THR A 25 5.51 13.16 -19.42
CA THR A 25 5.66 13.17 -20.91
C THR A 25 5.51 11.85 -21.64
N GLU A 26 5.47 10.70 -20.95
CA GLU A 26 5.50 9.37 -21.61
C GLU A 26 4.48 8.36 -21.04
N ALA A 27 3.40 8.83 -20.38
CA ALA A 27 2.35 7.93 -19.90
C ALA A 27 1.71 7.17 -21.08
N SER A 28 1.68 5.84 -21.01
CA SER A 28 1.05 5.03 -22.04
C SER A 28 -0.48 5.17 -21.95
N LYS A 29 -1.19 4.85 -23.05
CA LYS A 29 -2.67 4.86 -23.05
C LYS A 29 -3.26 3.97 -21.93
N LYS A 30 -2.61 2.86 -21.58
CA LYS A 30 -3.03 1.96 -20.49
C LYS A 30 -2.90 2.64 -19.13
N ASP A 31 -1.80 3.37 -18.90
CA ASP A 31 -1.58 4.13 -17.67
C ASP A 31 -2.64 5.23 -17.52
N ILE A 32 -2.94 5.95 -18.60
CA ILE A 32 -3.99 6.99 -18.61
C ILE A 32 -5.36 6.41 -18.26
N VAL A 33 -5.75 5.22 -18.76
CA VAL A 33 -7.03 4.58 -18.41
C VAL A 33 -7.10 4.25 -16.92
N HIS A 34 -6.01 3.79 -16.32
CA HIS A 34 -5.93 3.54 -14.88
C HIS A 34 -5.90 4.84 -14.05
N PHE A 35 -5.43 5.94 -14.64
CA PHE A 35 -5.36 7.24 -14.01
C PHE A 35 -6.67 8.03 -14.05
N LEU A 36 -7.62 7.71 -14.95
CA LEU A 36 -8.90 8.41 -15.07
C LEU A 36 -9.69 8.46 -13.74
N SER A 37 -9.56 7.45 -12.87
CA SER A 37 -10.20 7.43 -11.55
C SER A 37 -9.51 8.32 -10.51
N ASN A 38 -8.33 8.87 -10.81
CA ASN A 38 -7.44 9.58 -9.88
C ASN A 38 -7.30 11.06 -10.17
N GLN A 39 -8.07 11.56 -11.15
CA GLN A 39 -7.98 12.92 -11.67
C GLN A 39 -8.08 14.01 -10.59
N ASP A 40 -8.87 13.79 -9.53
CA ASP A 40 -9.15 14.83 -8.53
C ASP A 40 -8.18 14.84 -7.33
N SER A 41 -7.18 13.95 -7.27
CA SER A 41 -6.31 13.80 -6.08
C SER A 41 -4.82 13.92 -6.31
N ASP A 42 -4.37 13.91 -7.56
CA ASP A 42 -2.95 13.96 -7.89
C ASP A 42 -2.76 14.92 -9.07
N VAL A 43 -2.06 16.02 -8.80
CA VAL A 43 -1.86 17.12 -9.76
C VAL A 43 -0.99 16.68 -10.94
N GLU A 44 -0.06 15.75 -10.73
CA GLU A 44 0.78 15.21 -11.80
C GLU A 44 -0.04 14.26 -12.69
N VAL A 45 -0.91 13.45 -12.07
CA VAL A 45 -1.84 12.56 -12.79
C VAL A 45 -2.87 13.36 -13.60
N ASP A 46 -3.49 14.39 -13.02
CA ASP A 46 -4.43 15.26 -13.73
C ASP A 46 -3.74 15.99 -14.89
N SER A 47 -2.50 16.46 -14.70
CA SER A 47 -1.70 17.09 -15.75
C SER A 47 -1.38 16.11 -16.89
N ALA A 48 -1.05 14.85 -16.57
CA ALA A 48 -0.83 13.80 -17.55
C ALA A 48 -2.10 13.45 -18.34
N ILE A 49 -3.25 13.32 -17.67
CA ILE A 49 -4.55 13.08 -18.32
C ILE A 49 -4.91 14.26 -19.24
N LYS A 50 -4.81 15.49 -18.75
CA LYS A 50 -5.08 16.70 -19.54
C LYS A 50 -4.13 16.84 -20.72
N GLY A 51 -2.84 16.50 -20.54
CA GLY A 51 -1.84 16.45 -21.60
C GLY A 51 -2.21 15.45 -22.69
N TYR A 52 -2.56 14.22 -22.30
CA TYR A 52 -3.01 13.17 -23.21
C TYR A 52 -4.28 13.57 -23.97
N MET A 53 -5.29 14.11 -23.27
CA MET A 53 -6.55 14.56 -23.89
C MET A 53 -6.33 15.74 -24.84
N ARG A 54 -5.45 16.69 -24.52
CA ARG A 54 -5.07 17.79 -25.43
C ARG A 54 -4.34 17.26 -26.68
N ALA A 55 -3.46 16.28 -26.52
CA ALA A 55 -2.77 15.65 -27.64
C ALA A 55 -3.75 14.87 -28.54
N ALA A 56 -4.66 14.10 -27.96
CA ALA A 56 -5.71 13.39 -28.68
C ALA A 56 -6.66 14.35 -29.43
N TYR A 57 -7.05 15.45 -28.78
CA TYR A 57 -7.87 16.50 -29.38
C TYR A 57 -7.17 17.18 -30.56
N LYS A 58 -5.88 17.56 -30.40
CA LYS A 58 -5.07 18.15 -31.49
C LYS A 58 -4.79 17.18 -32.64
N ALA A 59 -4.69 15.88 -32.36
CA ALA A 59 -4.41 14.86 -33.35
C ALA A 59 -5.63 14.48 -34.21
N GLY A 60 -6.85 14.90 -33.83
CA GLY A 60 -8.07 14.67 -34.61
C GLY A 60 -8.44 13.21 -34.87
N LYS A 61 -7.73 12.25 -34.25
CA LYS A 61 -7.93 10.81 -34.42
C LYS A 61 -8.72 10.28 -33.24
N SER A 62 -9.78 9.53 -33.53
CA SER A 62 -10.39 8.63 -32.55
C SER A 62 -9.29 7.78 -31.94
N ILE A 63 -9.29 7.68 -30.61
CA ILE A 63 -8.33 6.87 -29.86
C ILE A 63 -8.38 5.46 -30.46
N PRO A 64 -7.29 4.94 -31.07
CA PRO A 64 -7.34 3.68 -31.79
C PRO A 64 -7.80 2.57 -30.84
N PRO A 65 -8.74 1.71 -31.25
CA PRO A 65 -9.21 0.60 -30.43
C PRO A 65 -8.02 -0.27 -30.04
N GLU A 66 -8.00 -0.69 -28.78
CA GLU A 66 -6.97 -1.59 -28.29
C GLU A 66 -7.08 -2.91 -29.06
N LYS A 67 -6.00 -3.35 -29.71
CA LYS A 67 -5.95 -4.73 -30.19
C LYS A 67 -5.98 -5.62 -28.92
N PRO A 68 -6.86 -6.62 -28.84
CA PRO A 68 -6.79 -7.56 -27.73
C PRO A 68 -5.44 -8.27 -27.81
N GLU A 69 -4.51 -7.93 -26.92
CA GLU A 69 -3.30 -8.71 -26.72
C GLU A 69 -3.70 -10.03 -26.04
N GLU A 70 -2.99 -11.11 -26.36
CA GLU A 70 -3.10 -12.35 -25.59
C GLU A 70 -2.82 -12.03 -24.12
N VAL A 71 -3.87 -12.13 -23.29
CA VAL A 71 -3.79 -11.80 -21.88
C VAL A 71 -3.03 -12.93 -21.17
N TYR A 72 -1.71 -12.83 -21.13
CA TYR A 72 -0.92 -13.64 -20.21
C TYR A 72 -1.28 -13.20 -18.78
N GLU A 73 -2.05 -14.01 -18.06
CA GLU A 73 -2.62 -13.63 -16.76
C GLU A 73 -1.56 -13.17 -15.75
N LEU A 74 -0.37 -13.77 -15.78
CA LEU A 74 0.73 -13.41 -14.88
C LEU A 74 1.32 -12.04 -15.19
N SER A 75 1.59 -11.72 -16.45
CA SER A 75 2.15 -10.40 -16.82
C SER A 75 1.13 -9.29 -16.57
N SER A 76 -0.16 -9.55 -16.84
CA SER A 76 -1.25 -8.63 -16.51
C SER A 76 -1.40 -8.39 -15.00
N LYS A 77 -1.25 -9.44 -14.17
CA LYS A 77 -1.27 -9.29 -12.69
C LYS A 77 -0.08 -8.48 -12.19
N VAL A 78 1.12 -8.72 -12.74
CA VAL A 78 2.33 -7.99 -12.38
C VAL A 78 2.21 -6.51 -12.80
N GLN A 79 1.76 -6.25 -14.02
CA GLN A 79 1.57 -4.89 -14.52
C GLN A 79 0.55 -4.12 -13.68
N ARG A 80 -0.63 -4.70 -13.39
CA ARG A 80 -1.63 -4.09 -12.51
C ARG A 80 -1.07 -3.75 -11.14
N LYS A 81 -0.22 -4.62 -10.56
CA LYS A 81 0.43 -4.36 -9.28
C LYS A 81 1.36 -3.14 -9.35
N TYR A 82 2.16 -2.99 -10.40
CA TYR A 82 3.07 -1.84 -10.53
C TYR A 82 2.33 -0.53 -10.79
N ILE A 83 1.27 -0.55 -11.60
CA ILE A 83 0.41 0.63 -11.82
C ILE A 83 -0.28 1.03 -10.51
N ALA A 84 -0.86 0.07 -9.79
CA ALA A 84 -1.44 0.31 -8.48
C ALA A 84 -0.41 0.88 -7.49
N ALA A 85 0.84 0.39 -7.53
CA ALA A 85 1.91 0.92 -6.70
C ALA A 85 2.26 2.38 -7.02
N GLN A 86 2.25 2.79 -8.29
CA GLN A 86 2.48 4.18 -8.68
C GLN A 86 1.41 5.11 -8.10
N ILE A 87 0.14 4.70 -8.22
CA ILE A 87 -1.01 5.46 -7.69
C ILE A 87 -0.95 5.57 -6.17
N VAL A 88 -0.59 4.46 -5.49
CA VAL A 88 -0.46 4.46 -4.04
C VAL A 88 0.72 5.34 -3.61
N ASP A 89 1.90 5.19 -4.23
CA ASP A 89 3.11 5.91 -3.85
C ASP A 89 2.99 7.44 -3.99
N SER A 90 2.34 7.92 -5.06
CA SER A 90 2.05 9.35 -5.21
C SER A 90 0.93 9.80 -4.27
N GLY A 91 -0.14 9.02 -4.18
CA GLY A 91 -1.31 9.35 -3.36
C GLY A 91 -1.00 9.48 -1.86
N ILE A 92 -0.17 8.58 -1.31
CA ILE A 92 0.18 8.62 0.13
C ILE A 92 0.98 9.86 0.51
N GLN A 93 1.76 10.43 -0.40
CA GLN A 93 2.54 11.65 -0.15
C GLN A 93 1.62 12.88 0.04
N GLY A 94 0.40 12.84 -0.51
CA GLY A 94 -0.62 13.87 -0.31
C GLY A 94 -1.47 13.72 0.96
N VAL A 95 -1.24 12.68 1.78
CA VAL A 95 -2.01 12.42 2.99
C VAL A 95 -1.26 12.90 4.23
N SER A 96 -1.86 13.79 5.00
CA SER A 96 -1.30 14.23 6.28
C SER A 96 -1.42 13.13 7.34
N VAL A 97 -0.29 12.73 7.91
CA VAL A 97 -0.21 11.76 9.00
C VAL A 97 -0.64 12.43 10.33
N PRO A 98 -1.68 11.94 11.03
CA PRO A 98 -2.19 12.57 12.25
C PRO A 98 -1.33 12.24 13.48
N LEU A 99 -0.08 12.71 13.51
CA LEU A 99 0.86 12.50 14.64
C LEU A 99 0.41 13.14 15.95
N ALA A 100 -0.57 14.05 15.94
CA ALA A 100 -1.15 14.68 17.13
C ALA A 100 -2.58 14.19 17.44
N TRP A 101 -2.94 12.98 17.00
CA TRP A 101 -4.31 12.45 17.12
C TRP A 101 -4.87 12.45 18.54
N GLU A 102 -4.02 12.35 19.58
CA GLU A 102 -4.45 12.42 20.98
C GLU A 102 -5.06 13.78 21.34
N HIS A 103 -4.57 14.86 20.72
CA HIS A 103 -5.09 16.21 20.88
C HIS A 103 -6.23 16.54 19.90
N GLU A 104 -6.13 16.04 18.66
CA GLU A 104 -7.15 16.24 17.62
C GLU A 104 -8.40 15.35 17.80
N GLY A 105 -8.27 14.30 18.61
CA GLY A 105 -9.28 13.27 18.82
C GLY A 105 -9.32 12.20 17.73
N PRO A 106 -10.13 11.13 17.92
CA PRO A 106 -10.17 9.97 17.02
C PRO A 106 -10.70 10.26 15.62
N ALA A 107 -11.31 11.43 15.40
CA ALA A 107 -11.77 11.86 14.07
C ALA A 107 -10.60 12.01 13.08
N SER A 108 -9.42 12.43 13.55
CA SER A 108 -8.20 12.55 12.74
C SER A 108 -7.74 11.19 12.19
N LEU A 109 -7.78 10.14 13.02
CA LEU A 109 -7.49 8.76 12.61
C LEU A 109 -8.51 8.23 11.59
N ASN A 110 -9.80 8.52 11.80
CA ASN A 110 -10.85 8.16 10.85
C ASN A 110 -10.64 8.82 9.49
N ARG A 111 -10.26 10.11 9.46
CA ARG A 111 -9.95 10.85 8.24
C ARG A 111 -8.77 10.23 7.50
N TYR A 112 -7.68 9.95 8.22
CA TYR A 112 -6.49 9.31 7.66
C TYR A 112 -6.81 7.94 7.06
N ALA A 113 -7.51 7.08 7.81
CA ALA A 113 -7.95 5.78 7.30
C ALA A 113 -8.84 5.90 6.06
N ALA A 114 -9.77 6.87 6.03
CA ALA A 114 -10.62 7.12 4.88
C ALA A 114 -9.83 7.58 3.65
N GLN A 115 -8.81 8.42 3.83
CA GLN A 115 -7.93 8.86 2.74
C GLN A 115 -7.12 7.68 2.17
N LEU A 116 -6.57 6.81 3.02
CA LEU A 116 -5.89 5.58 2.58
C LEU A 116 -6.83 4.63 1.81
N LEU A 117 -8.06 4.44 2.29
CA LEU A 117 -9.06 3.65 1.58
C LEU A 117 -9.42 4.26 0.21
N SER A 118 -9.51 5.59 0.14
CA SER A 118 -9.76 6.30 -1.12
C SER A 118 -8.62 6.08 -2.11
N ILE A 119 -7.36 6.16 -1.66
CA ILE A 119 -6.18 5.86 -2.48
C ILE A 119 -6.18 4.41 -2.95
N GLY A 120 -6.53 3.46 -2.07
CA GLY A 120 -6.65 2.05 -2.43
C GLY A 120 -7.70 1.81 -3.53
N ALA A 121 -8.89 2.39 -3.39
CA ALA A 121 -9.96 2.29 -4.39
C ALA A 121 -9.53 2.89 -5.74
N LYS A 122 -8.84 4.03 -5.69
CA LYS A 122 -8.22 4.71 -6.83
C LYS A 122 -7.15 3.87 -7.54
N ALA A 123 -6.40 3.09 -6.78
CA ALA A 123 -5.43 2.12 -7.30
C ALA A 123 -6.08 0.82 -7.82
N GLY A 124 -7.41 0.69 -7.74
CA GLY A 124 -8.16 -0.48 -8.20
C GLY A 124 -8.24 -1.62 -7.19
N PHE A 125 -7.88 -1.38 -5.92
CA PHE A 125 -8.12 -2.34 -4.84
C PHE A 125 -9.57 -2.28 -4.37
N GLU A 126 -10.12 -3.44 -4.02
CA GLU A 126 -11.37 -3.51 -3.29
C GLU A 126 -11.18 -3.18 -1.80
N GLU A 127 -12.26 -3.31 -1.04
CA GLU A 127 -12.22 -3.14 0.41
C GLU A 127 -11.21 -4.14 1.04
N PRO A 128 -10.37 -3.70 2.01
CA PRO A 128 -9.28 -4.53 2.53
C PRO A 128 -9.66 -5.93 3.00
N MET A 129 -10.82 -6.11 3.65
CA MET A 129 -11.25 -7.45 4.08
C MET A 129 -11.56 -8.36 2.88
N VAL A 130 -12.08 -7.80 1.80
CA VAL A 130 -12.32 -8.55 0.55
C VAL A 130 -11.00 -8.92 -0.11
N GLU A 131 -10.05 -7.99 -0.21
CA GLU A 131 -8.72 -8.25 -0.78
C GLU A 131 -7.98 -9.35 0.00
N VAL A 132 -7.92 -9.24 1.34
CA VAL A 132 -7.27 -10.26 2.18
C VAL A 132 -8.00 -11.60 2.07
N ARG A 133 -9.34 -11.60 2.04
CA ARG A 133 -10.12 -12.84 1.86
C ARG A 133 -9.80 -13.51 0.52
N LYS A 134 -9.68 -12.74 -0.57
CA LYS A 134 -9.26 -13.28 -1.88
C LYS A 134 -7.87 -13.91 -1.80
N ARG A 135 -6.90 -13.24 -1.15
CA ARG A 135 -5.56 -13.80 -0.96
C ARG A 135 -5.59 -15.10 -0.17
N VAL A 136 -6.33 -15.15 0.93
CA VAL A 136 -6.48 -16.37 1.74
C VAL A 136 -7.16 -17.48 0.94
N ALA A 137 -8.19 -17.16 0.16
CA ALA A 137 -8.86 -18.12 -0.72
C ALA A 137 -7.94 -18.66 -1.83
N GLU A 138 -7.14 -17.79 -2.47
CA GLU A 138 -6.12 -18.19 -3.45
C GLU A 138 -5.12 -19.19 -2.85
N LYS A 139 -4.69 -18.96 -1.60
CA LYS A 139 -3.79 -19.87 -0.88
C LYS A 139 -4.47 -21.18 -0.46
N ALA A 140 -5.72 -21.10 -0.01
CA ALA A 140 -6.49 -22.28 0.38
C ALA A 140 -6.76 -23.22 -0.81
N ALA A 141 -7.02 -22.67 -2.00
CA ALA A 141 -7.30 -23.46 -3.20
C ALA A 141 -6.15 -24.38 -3.63
N ILE A 142 -4.92 -24.08 -3.22
CA ILE A 142 -3.71 -24.85 -3.55
C ILE A 142 -3.12 -25.61 -2.36
N SER A 143 -3.72 -25.50 -1.17
CA SER A 143 -3.25 -26.15 0.05
C SER A 143 -3.94 -27.50 0.23
N GLY A 144 -3.16 -28.55 0.45
CA GLY A 144 -3.67 -29.90 0.71
C GLY A 144 -4.02 -30.16 2.18
N SER A 145 -3.56 -29.30 3.10
CA SER A 145 -3.79 -29.45 4.55
C SER A 145 -3.95 -28.11 5.26
N ALA A 146 -4.49 -28.13 6.48
CA ALA A 146 -4.57 -26.95 7.33
C ALA A 146 -3.16 -26.39 7.66
N LYS A 147 -2.17 -27.26 7.84
CA LYS A 147 -0.78 -26.86 8.10
C LYS A 147 -0.17 -26.06 6.95
N GLU A 148 -0.36 -26.51 5.71
CA GLU A 148 0.10 -25.81 4.52
C GLU A 148 -0.58 -24.46 4.37
N LEU A 149 -1.89 -24.41 4.59
CA LEU A 149 -2.64 -23.16 4.56
C LEU A 149 -2.11 -22.18 5.60
N LEU A 150 -2.00 -22.58 6.87
CA LEU A 150 -1.52 -21.70 7.95
C LEU A 150 -0.13 -21.14 7.62
N ASN A 151 0.80 -21.98 7.18
CA ASN A 151 2.14 -21.52 6.76
C ASN A 151 2.09 -20.53 5.60
N SER A 152 1.19 -20.72 4.64
CA SER A 152 1.05 -19.85 3.47
C SER A 152 0.42 -18.50 3.76
N ILE A 153 -0.40 -18.40 4.82
CA ILE A 153 -1.07 -17.16 5.24
C ILE A 153 -0.38 -16.45 6.42
N LYS A 154 0.76 -16.99 6.90
CA LYS A 154 1.59 -16.35 7.92
C LYS A 154 1.86 -14.86 7.66
N PRO A 155 2.12 -14.39 6.42
CA PRO A 155 2.34 -12.96 6.16
C PRO A 155 1.10 -12.07 6.33
N TYR A 156 -0.11 -12.66 6.40
CA TYR A 156 -1.39 -11.94 6.50
C TYR A 156 -2.03 -12.06 7.89
N THR A 157 -1.34 -12.68 8.84
CA THR A 157 -1.84 -12.91 10.21
C THR A 157 -0.84 -12.35 11.21
N SER A 158 -1.31 -11.79 12.33
CA SER A 158 -0.40 -11.32 13.38
C SER A 158 0.38 -12.51 13.97
N PRO A 159 1.65 -12.31 14.39
CA PRO A 159 2.48 -13.40 14.89
C PRO A 159 1.85 -14.17 16.05
N GLU A 160 1.16 -13.46 16.96
CA GLU A 160 0.52 -14.03 18.14
C GLU A 160 -0.69 -14.89 17.73
N PHE A 161 -1.53 -14.37 16.84
CA PHE A 161 -2.69 -15.10 16.35
C PHE A 161 -2.28 -16.32 15.53
N HIS A 162 -1.27 -16.16 14.66
CA HIS A 162 -0.72 -17.26 13.86
C HIS A 162 -0.14 -18.38 14.76
N SER A 163 0.60 -18.02 15.80
CA SER A 163 1.17 -18.98 16.75
C SER A 163 0.07 -19.75 17.47
N ALA A 164 -0.97 -19.06 17.95
CA ALA A 164 -2.11 -19.70 18.59
C ALA A 164 -2.88 -20.65 17.65
N LEU A 165 -3.01 -20.31 16.36
CA LEU A 165 -3.60 -21.21 15.36
C LEU A 165 -2.74 -22.46 15.12
N MET A 166 -1.41 -22.30 15.08
CA MET A 166 -0.48 -23.42 14.92
C MET A 166 -0.48 -24.34 16.15
N GLU A 167 -0.60 -23.79 17.36
CA GLU A 167 -0.78 -24.57 18.60
C GLU A 167 -2.12 -25.31 18.61
N ALA A 168 -3.20 -24.66 18.17
CA ALA A 168 -4.50 -25.29 18.03
C ALA A 168 -4.45 -26.47 17.05
N LEU A 169 -3.74 -26.32 15.92
CA LEU A 169 -3.54 -27.38 14.94
C LEU A 169 -2.73 -28.53 15.54
N ALA A 170 -1.58 -28.22 16.15
CA ALA A 170 -0.70 -29.21 16.77
C ALA A 170 -1.43 -30.02 17.87
N SER A 171 -2.31 -29.36 18.63
CA SER A 171 -3.12 -30.03 19.64
C SER A 171 -4.13 -31.02 19.05
N VAL A 172 -4.70 -30.78 17.87
CA VAL A 172 -5.61 -31.75 17.21
C VAL A 172 -4.82 -32.88 16.56
N GLU A 173 -3.67 -32.57 15.93
CA GLU A 173 -2.79 -33.58 15.35
C GLU A 173 -2.21 -34.52 16.42
N ALA A 174 -1.96 -34.02 17.63
CA ALA A 174 -1.53 -34.83 18.77
C ALA A 174 -2.57 -35.86 19.23
N ASP A 175 -3.87 -35.61 18.98
CA ASP A 175 -4.96 -36.56 19.26
C ASP A 175 -5.06 -37.66 18.18
N GLY A 176 -4.17 -37.66 17.18
CA GLY A 176 -4.10 -38.66 16.11
C GLY A 176 -4.98 -38.37 14.90
N GLU A 177 -5.60 -37.18 14.82
CA GLU A 177 -6.46 -36.78 13.71
C GLU A 177 -5.73 -35.85 12.74
N SER A 178 -5.66 -36.22 11.45
CA SER A 178 -5.19 -35.31 10.40
C SER A 178 -6.23 -34.22 10.11
N VAL A 179 -5.79 -32.98 9.99
CA VAL A 179 -6.68 -31.83 9.70
C VAL A 179 -6.66 -31.49 8.21
N SER A 180 -7.61 -32.05 7.47
CA SER A 180 -7.93 -31.70 6.08
C SER A 180 -8.80 -30.43 6.01
N LEU A 181 -8.79 -29.74 4.86
CA LEU A 181 -9.61 -28.55 4.60
C LEU A 181 -10.98 -28.87 3.99
N ASP A 182 -11.56 -30.02 4.32
CA ASP A 182 -12.79 -30.54 3.69
C ASP A 182 -14.09 -30.03 4.32
N GLY A 183 -14.02 -29.34 5.47
CA GLY A 183 -15.19 -28.82 6.17
C GLY A 183 -16.01 -29.87 6.94
N ALA A 184 -15.73 -31.17 6.78
CA ALA A 184 -16.61 -32.24 7.21
C ALA A 184 -15.93 -33.24 8.17
N SER A 185 -14.61 -33.43 8.05
CA SER A 185 -13.86 -34.39 8.86
C SER A 185 -13.93 -34.07 10.36
N ALA A 186 -13.78 -35.12 11.19
CA ALA A 186 -13.73 -34.96 12.65
C ALA A 186 -12.57 -34.03 13.07
N GLY A 187 -11.40 -34.22 12.46
CA GLY A 187 -10.22 -33.38 12.67
C GLY A 187 -10.48 -31.92 12.32
N TYR A 188 -11.12 -31.65 11.18
CA TYR A 188 -11.52 -30.28 10.83
C TYR A 188 -12.49 -29.68 11.85
N LYS A 189 -13.51 -30.42 12.30
CA LYS A 189 -14.48 -29.92 13.28
C LYS A 189 -13.82 -29.60 14.63
N LYS A 190 -12.96 -30.49 15.13
CA LYS A 190 -12.19 -30.25 16.37
C LYS A 190 -11.27 -29.04 16.24
N PHE A 191 -10.58 -28.93 15.11
CA PHE A 191 -9.73 -27.78 14.81
C PHE A 191 -10.55 -26.49 14.74
N ALA A 192 -11.68 -26.48 14.04
CA ALA A 192 -12.57 -25.32 13.93
C ALA A 192 -13.10 -24.85 15.30
N GLU A 193 -13.43 -25.76 16.21
CA GLU A 193 -13.82 -25.39 17.58
C GLU A 193 -12.66 -24.73 18.35
N LYS A 194 -11.43 -25.26 18.24
CA LYS A 194 -10.25 -24.60 18.83
C LYS A 194 -9.97 -23.24 18.21
N VAL A 195 -10.15 -23.09 16.89
CA VAL A 195 -10.00 -21.81 16.20
C VAL A 195 -11.00 -20.77 16.69
N LYS A 196 -12.25 -21.18 16.98
CA LYS A 196 -13.24 -20.27 17.61
C LYS A 196 -12.79 -19.81 18.99
N ALA A 197 -12.28 -20.72 19.82
CA ALA A 197 -11.75 -20.37 21.14
C ALA A 197 -10.53 -19.42 21.04
N VAL A 198 -9.63 -19.64 20.07
CA VAL A 198 -8.52 -18.72 19.78
C VAL A 198 -9.06 -17.35 19.34
N ALA A 199 -10.05 -17.29 18.45
CA ALA A 199 -10.66 -16.05 18.03
C ALA A 199 -11.27 -15.27 19.21
N GLU A 200 -11.97 -15.95 20.13
CA GLU A 200 -12.51 -15.34 21.35
C GLU A 200 -11.42 -14.80 22.28
N ALA A 201 -10.33 -15.55 22.48
CA ALA A 201 -9.18 -15.10 23.28
C ALA A 201 -8.53 -13.83 22.70
N HIS A 202 -8.52 -13.72 21.36
CA HIS A 202 -8.06 -12.54 20.64
C HIS A 202 -9.14 -11.44 20.45
N LYS A 203 -10.30 -11.56 21.13
CA LYS A 203 -11.41 -10.60 21.10
C LYS A 203 -12.00 -10.38 19.69
N LEU A 204 -11.90 -11.38 18.82
CA LEU A 204 -12.53 -11.37 17.51
C LEU A 204 -13.98 -11.86 17.63
N PRO A 205 -14.98 -11.10 17.16
CA PRO A 205 -16.39 -11.52 17.21
C PRO A 205 -16.69 -12.54 16.10
N TRP A 206 -16.08 -13.72 16.17
CA TRP A 206 -16.06 -14.73 15.12
C TRP A 206 -17.45 -15.12 14.63
N LYS A 207 -18.46 -15.18 15.52
CA LYS A 207 -19.83 -15.53 15.16
C LYS A 207 -20.43 -14.51 14.19
N MET A 208 -20.32 -13.22 14.52
CA MET A 208 -20.76 -12.12 13.65
C MET A 208 -19.99 -12.13 12.32
N LEU A 209 -18.68 -12.39 12.36
CA LEU A 209 -17.84 -12.44 11.15
C LEU A 209 -18.24 -13.60 10.22
N LEU A 210 -18.51 -14.78 10.77
CA LEU A 210 -18.98 -15.93 10.00
C LEU A 210 -20.38 -15.69 9.43
N ASP A 211 -21.30 -15.12 10.19
CA ASP A 211 -22.65 -14.86 9.71
C ASP A 211 -22.65 -13.82 8.58
N ASN A 212 -21.84 -12.76 8.66
CA ASN A 212 -21.67 -11.80 7.56
C ASN A 212 -20.89 -12.34 6.36
N SER A 213 -20.24 -13.50 6.48
CA SER A 213 -19.59 -14.16 5.33
C SER A 213 -20.57 -14.94 4.46
N LYS A 214 -21.79 -15.22 4.97
CA LYS A 214 -22.83 -15.95 4.24
C LYS A 214 -23.53 -15.01 3.25
N PRO A 215 -23.70 -15.39 1.97
CA PRO A 215 -24.34 -14.55 0.95
C PRO A 215 -25.76 -14.09 1.29
N SER A 216 -26.47 -14.83 2.16
CA SER A 216 -27.88 -14.63 2.48
C SER A 216 -28.18 -13.53 3.50
N ILE A 217 -27.18 -13.04 4.25
CA ILE A 217 -27.40 -12.18 5.42
C ILE A 217 -27.18 -10.69 5.09
N GLY A 218 -26.51 -10.36 3.98
CA GLY A 218 -26.09 -8.99 3.68
C GLY A 218 -25.12 -8.44 4.74
N GLN A 219 -24.56 -7.24 4.52
CA GLN A 219 -23.69 -6.61 5.53
C GLN A 219 -24.54 -5.96 6.62
N THR A 220 -24.37 -6.38 7.87
CA THR A 220 -25.07 -5.79 9.02
C THR A 220 -24.40 -4.48 9.49
N LYS A 221 -25.17 -3.63 10.17
CA LYS A 221 -24.62 -2.41 10.80
C LYS A 221 -23.54 -2.72 11.83
N GLU A 222 -23.71 -3.81 12.58
CA GLU A 222 -22.74 -4.28 13.58
C GLU A 222 -21.41 -4.68 12.92
N TYR A 223 -21.46 -5.36 11.78
CA TYR A 223 -20.28 -5.69 11.00
C TYR A 223 -19.55 -4.45 10.50
N ALA A 224 -20.29 -3.49 9.93
CA ALA A 224 -19.71 -2.23 9.46
C ALA A 224 -19.04 -1.44 10.61
N ALA A 225 -19.68 -1.39 11.78
CA ALA A 225 -19.13 -0.76 12.97
C ALA A 225 -17.85 -1.45 13.47
N TRP A 226 -17.83 -2.78 13.46
CA TRP A 226 -16.63 -3.55 13.81
C TRP A 226 -15.49 -3.31 12.82
N VAL A 227 -15.76 -3.34 11.51
CA VAL A 227 -14.76 -3.06 10.47
C VAL A 227 -14.17 -1.67 10.66
N GLN A 228 -15.00 -0.65 10.93
CA GLN A 228 -14.52 0.69 11.21
C GLN A 228 -13.64 0.72 12.47
N SER A 229 -14.06 0.05 13.54
CA SER A 229 -13.29 0.00 14.78
C SER A 229 -11.95 -0.71 14.60
N ALA A 230 -11.90 -1.81 13.85
CA ALA A 230 -10.66 -2.53 13.55
C ALA A 230 -9.69 -1.66 12.74
N ARG A 231 -10.17 -0.99 11.70
CA ARG A 231 -9.35 -0.06 10.89
C ARG A 231 -8.78 1.09 11.70
N VAL A 232 -9.57 1.67 12.61
CA VAL A 232 -9.09 2.74 13.49
C VAL A 232 -8.05 2.21 14.47
N ALA A 233 -8.20 0.99 14.97
CA ALA A 233 -7.21 0.36 15.84
C ALA A 233 -5.88 0.11 15.09
N ASP A 234 -5.93 -0.42 13.86
CA ASP A 234 -4.76 -0.62 13.02
C ASP A 234 -4.08 0.71 12.68
N THR A 235 -4.88 1.71 12.31
CA THR A 235 -4.38 3.07 12.04
C THR A 235 -3.72 3.66 13.29
N LYS A 236 -4.34 3.53 14.46
CA LYS A 236 -3.77 3.99 15.71
C LYS A 236 -2.43 3.31 16.01
N ALA A 237 -2.33 2.00 15.77
CA ALA A 237 -1.09 1.25 15.97
C ALA A 237 0.03 1.76 15.06
N GLU A 238 -0.26 1.95 13.77
CA GLU A 238 0.69 2.52 12.80
C GLU A 238 1.17 3.91 13.23
N ILE A 239 0.23 4.80 13.59
CA ILE A 239 0.57 6.16 14.02
C ILE A 239 1.40 6.15 15.31
N SER A 240 1.11 5.23 16.25
CA SER A 240 1.88 5.10 17.49
C SER A 240 3.32 4.64 17.22
N VAL A 241 3.52 3.76 16.24
CA VAL A 241 4.86 3.35 15.79
C VAL A 241 5.59 4.54 15.18
N LEU A 242 4.95 5.29 14.27
CA LEU A 242 5.55 6.48 13.66
C LEU A 242 5.89 7.56 14.69
N GLN A 243 5.04 7.78 15.70
CA GLN A 243 5.31 8.68 16.82
C GLN A 243 6.54 8.23 17.62
N ALA A 244 6.63 6.93 17.93
CA ALA A 244 7.77 6.38 18.67
C ALA A 244 9.07 6.47 17.86
N GLU A 245 9.03 6.19 16.55
CA GLU A 245 10.18 6.33 15.65
C GLU A 245 10.63 7.80 15.53
N ALA A 246 9.69 8.73 15.32
CA ALA A 246 9.98 10.15 15.25
C ALA A 246 10.59 10.68 16.55
N THR A 247 10.06 10.25 17.70
CA THR A 247 10.58 10.60 19.03
C THR A 247 12.00 10.07 19.20
N ALA A 248 12.24 8.79 18.91
CA ALA A 248 13.56 8.19 19.02
C ALA A 248 14.60 8.83 18.07
N LEU A 249 14.18 9.23 16.88
CA LEU A 249 15.03 9.97 15.94
C LEU A 249 15.35 11.37 16.45
N LEU A 250 14.35 12.09 16.99
CA LEU A 250 14.53 13.43 17.53
C LEU A 250 15.42 13.41 18.79
N ASP A 251 15.21 12.48 19.72
CA ASP A 251 16.04 12.33 20.91
C ASP A 251 17.51 12.07 20.52
N ARG A 252 17.73 11.17 19.56
CA ARG A 252 19.07 10.92 19.02
C ARG A 252 19.65 12.14 18.32
N HIS A 253 18.82 12.95 17.66
CA HIS A 253 19.26 14.17 17.00
C HIS A 253 19.68 15.23 18.02
N LEU A 254 18.87 15.45 19.05
CA LEU A 254 19.09 16.47 20.09
C LEU A 254 20.29 16.17 21.00
N THR A 255 20.76 14.92 21.04
CA THR A 255 22.01 14.57 21.75
C THR A 255 23.30 15.02 21.03
N LYS A 256 23.21 15.46 19.77
CA LYS A 256 24.36 15.89 18.96
C LYS A 256 24.58 17.39 19.08
N SER A 257 25.81 17.84 18.85
CA SER A 257 26.08 19.28 18.71
C SER A 257 25.50 19.81 17.39
N ALA A 258 25.14 21.09 17.35
CA ALA A 258 24.65 21.73 16.13
C ALA A 258 25.63 21.61 14.95
N GLN A 259 26.94 21.66 15.22
CA GLN A 259 27.97 21.48 14.20
C GLN A 259 27.99 20.06 13.65
N GLN A 260 27.87 19.04 14.51
CA GLN A 260 27.81 17.65 14.08
C GLN A 260 26.55 17.38 13.25
N ILE A 261 25.40 17.89 13.70
CA ILE A 261 24.13 17.81 12.97
C ILE A 261 24.30 18.38 11.56
N LYS A 262 24.85 19.60 11.46
CA LYS A 262 25.07 20.27 10.18
C LYS A 262 25.96 19.46 9.25
N GLN A 263 27.08 18.94 9.75
CA GLN A 263 28.01 18.13 8.95
C GLN A 263 27.38 16.82 8.45
N GLU A 264 26.61 16.12 9.29
CA GLU A 264 25.93 14.89 8.90
C GLU A 264 24.84 15.14 7.84
N GLN A 265 24.05 16.21 8.00
CA GLN A 265 23.02 16.58 7.03
C GLN A 265 23.61 17.02 5.69
N GLU A 266 24.68 17.83 5.72
CA GLU A 266 25.41 18.23 4.50
C GLU A 266 26.01 17.03 3.78
N ALA A 267 26.60 16.08 4.51
CA ALA A 267 27.14 14.86 3.94
C ALA A 267 26.05 13.97 3.32
N ALA A 268 24.91 13.82 3.99
CA ALA A 268 23.77 13.07 3.48
C ALA A 268 23.19 13.70 2.19
N MET A 269 23.02 15.03 2.17
CA MET A 269 22.56 15.76 1.00
C MET A 269 23.55 15.66 -0.17
N ALA A 270 24.86 15.76 0.10
CA ALA A 270 25.89 15.59 -0.92
C ALA A 270 25.89 14.17 -1.51
N ALA A 271 25.67 13.15 -0.68
CA ALA A 271 25.55 11.76 -1.14
C ALA A 271 24.31 11.55 -2.03
N LEU A 272 23.18 12.17 -1.67
CA LEU A 272 21.96 12.16 -2.50
C LEU A 272 22.21 12.85 -3.86
N HIS A 273 22.80 14.04 -3.86
CA HIS A 273 23.18 14.73 -5.11
C HIS A 273 24.11 13.88 -5.98
N LYS A 274 25.13 13.26 -5.38
CA LYS A 274 26.04 12.37 -6.13
C LYS A 274 25.28 11.18 -6.75
N ARG A 275 24.30 10.62 -6.05
CA ARG A 275 23.46 9.52 -6.56
C ARG A 275 22.60 9.98 -7.74
N ILE A 276 22.02 11.16 -7.66
CA ILE A 276 21.20 11.74 -8.74
C ILE A 276 22.07 11.99 -9.98
N GLU A 277 23.23 12.62 -9.80
CA GLU A 277 24.16 12.91 -10.90
C GLU A 277 24.76 11.65 -11.53
N ALA A 278 24.94 10.58 -10.77
CA ALA A 278 25.41 9.30 -11.28
C ALA A 278 24.38 8.58 -12.19
N ASN A 279 23.10 8.97 -12.11
CA ASN A 279 21.99 8.35 -12.86
C ASN A 279 21.39 9.29 -13.89
N LYS A 280 22.21 10.11 -14.56
CA LYS A 280 21.79 11.01 -15.64
C LYS A 280 21.03 10.26 -16.73
N GLY A 281 19.92 10.85 -17.19
CA GLY A 281 19.06 10.26 -18.21
C GLY A 281 18.01 9.28 -17.67
N ALA A 282 18.05 8.90 -16.39
CA ALA A 282 16.95 8.18 -15.77
C ALA A 282 15.81 9.15 -15.42
N ALA A 283 14.57 8.80 -15.78
CA ALA A 283 13.41 9.67 -15.58
C ALA A 283 13.19 10.10 -14.12
N TRP A 284 13.42 9.20 -13.15
CA TRP A 284 13.32 9.52 -11.72
C TRP A 284 14.38 10.53 -11.27
N ALA A 285 15.60 10.48 -11.82
CA ALA A 285 16.69 11.36 -11.46
C ALA A 285 16.46 12.76 -12.03
N GLU A 286 15.97 12.84 -13.27
CA GLU A 286 15.58 14.12 -13.88
C GLU A 286 14.38 14.77 -13.18
N GLN A 287 13.38 13.99 -12.75
CA GLN A 287 12.30 14.53 -11.93
C GLN A 287 12.82 15.02 -10.58
N TYR A 288 13.66 14.25 -9.89
CA TYR A 288 14.18 14.67 -8.59
C TYR A 288 14.93 16.00 -8.68
N LYS A 289 15.66 16.26 -9.79
CA LYS A 289 16.27 17.56 -10.05
C LYS A 289 15.24 18.68 -10.21
N LYS A 290 14.12 18.43 -10.89
CA LYS A 290 13.02 19.38 -11.00
C LYS A 290 12.38 19.64 -9.64
N ASP A 291 12.18 18.60 -8.83
CA ASP A 291 11.63 18.71 -7.47
C ASP A 291 12.54 19.59 -6.58
N LEU A 292 13.87 19.41 -6.66
CA LEU A 292 14.84 20.25 -5.94
C LEU A 292 14.80 21.71 -6.41
N ALA A 293 14.67 21.95 -7.72
CA ALA A 293 14.54 23.30 -8.26
C ALA A 293 13.21 23.97 -7.83
N ALA A 294 12.12 23.20 -7.79
CA ALA A 294 10.82 23.66 -7.32
C ALA A 294 10.85 24.00 -5.81
N LEU A 295 11.54 23.19 -5.00
CA LEU A 295 11.76 23.47 -3.58
C LEU A 295 12.56 24.76 -3.38
N ALA A 296 13.65 24.95 -4.12
CA ALA A 296 14.42 26.19 -4.05
C ALA A 296 13.61 27.43 -4.46
N ALA A 297 12.72 27.29 -5.46
CA ALA A 297 11.80 28.35 -5.85
C ALA A 297 10.74 28.63 -4.78
N TYR A 298 10.21 27.60 -4.11
CA TYR A 298 9.30 27.72 -2.98
C TYR A 298 9.97 28.50 -1.84
N ASP A 299 11.18 28.12 -1.44
CA ASP A 299 11.94 28.79 -0.38
C ASP A 299 12.17 30.27 -0.70
N ALA A 300 12.55 30.59 -1.95
CA ALA A 300 12.74 31.95 -2.40
C ALA A 300 11.45 32.79 -2.34
N GLN A 301 10.30 32.21 -2.66
CA GLN A 301 9.01 32.90 -2.57
C GLN A 301 8.57 33.12 -1.12
N CYS A 302 8.75 32.13 -0.25
CA CYS A 302 8.48 32.26 1.18
C CYS A 302 9.38 33.32 1.84
N GLN A 303 10.64 33.43 1.41
CA GLN A 303 11.54 34.49 1.86
C GLN A 303 11.10 35.87 1.34
N ALA A 304 10.55 35.95 0.14
CA ALA A 304 10.09 37.21 -0.46
C ALA A 304 8.79 37.73 0.19
N ASP A 305 7.91 36.84 0.65
CA ASP A 305 6.70 37.20 1.39
C ASP A 305 6.43 36.21 2.54
N PRO A 306 7.07 36.39 3.71
CA PRO A 306 6.94 35.48 4.84
C PRO A 306 5.53 35.46 5.46
N VAL A 307 4.73 36.51 5.23
CA VAL A 307 3.39 36.63 5.82
C VAL A 307 2.37 35.84 5.01
N ASN A 308 2.45 35.91 3.68
CA ASN A 308 1.47 35.25 2.81
C ASN A 308 1.99 33.92 2.22
N GLY A 309 3.29 33.65 2.32
CA GLY A 309 3.91 32.43 1.80
C GLY A 309 4.10 32.47 0.27
N PRO A 310 4.17 31.29 -0.39
CA PRO A 310 4.44 31.21 -1.82
C PRO A 310 3.28 31.81 -2.64
N LYS A 311 3.60 32.49 -3.74
CA LYS A 311 2.59 33.05 -4.63
C LYS A 311 1.98 31.96 -5.49
N ILE A 312 0.74 31.59 -5.19
CA ILE A 312 -0.05 30.69 -6.02
C ILE A 312 -0.73 31.52 -7.12
N SER A 313 -0.33 31.32 -8.37
CA SER A 313 -1.05 31.90 -9.51
C SER A 313 -2.42 31.25 -9.65
N ALA A 314 -3.47 32.03 -9.43
CA ALA A 314 -4.87 31.64 -9.57
C ALA A 314 -5.36 31.67 -11.03
#